data_AF-I3UDU6-F1
#
_entry.id   AF-I3UDU6-F1
#
_cell.length_a   1.000
_cell.length_b   1.000
_cell.length_c   1.000
_cell.angle_alpha   90.00
_cell.angle_beta   90.00
_cell.angle_gamma   90.00
#
_symmetry.space_group_name_H-M   'P 1'
#
loop_
_entity.id
_entity.type
_entity.pdbx_description
1 polymer ?
#
loop_
_entity_poly.entity_id
_entity_poly.type
_entity_poly.pdbx_seq_one_letter_code
_entity_poly.pdbx_strand_id
1 'polypeptide(L)' 'MKATLLHGTHDWICPAANVHLLQRFLPGADVHWVPGGTHTPSDPLILAALTQTMAQLSDAS' A
#
# COMPACT_ATOMS: atom_id res chain seq x y z
N MET A 1 6.59 4.22 15.27
CA MET A 1 5.36 3.65 14.65
C MET A 1 5.76 3.13 13.28
N LYS A 2 5.51 1.87 12.98
CA LYS A 2 5.83 1.27 11.68
C LYS A 2 4.57 1.34 10.81
N ALA A 3 4.67 1.89 9.61
CA ALA A 3 3.53 2.04 8.70
C ALA A 3 3.89 1.44 7.34
N THR A 4 2.90 0.85 6.67
CA THR A 4 3.06 0.32 5.32
C THR A 4 2.07 1.01 4.40
N LEU A 5 2.56 1.60 3.32
CA LEU A 5 1.75 2.20 2.26
C LEU A 5 1.61 1.19 1.12
N LEU A 6 0.44 0.56 1.01
CA LEU A 6 0.09 -0.24 -0.16
C LEU A 6 -0.47 0.66 -1.26
N HIS A 7 0.06 0.56 -2.48
CA HIS A 7 -0.42 1.35 -3.60
C HIS A 7 -0.42 0.57 -4.91
N GLY A 8 -1.57 0.56 -5.60
CA GLY A 8 -1.73 -0.06 -6.91
C GLY A 8 -1.10 0.76 -8.03
N THR A 9 -0.36 0.13 -8.95
CA THR A 9 0.25 0.85 -10.07
C THR A 9 -0.74 1.28 -11.15
N HIS A 10 -1.99 0.80 -11.10
CA HIS A 10 -3.09 1.15 -12.00
C HIS A 10 -4.20 1.92 -11.28
N ASP A 11 -3.85 2.66 -10.22
CA ASP A 11 -4.77 3.57 -9.55
C ASP A 11 -4.99 4.84 -10.41
N TRP A 12 -6.19 4.97 -10.99
CA TRP A 12 -6.61 6.13 -11.78
C TRP A 12 -7.27 7.24 -10.94
N ILE A 13 -7.50 7.00 -9.64
CA ILE A 13 -8.12 7.95 -8.71
C ILE A 13 -7.03 8.67 -7.92
N CYS A 14 -6.07 7.93 -7.39
CA CYS A 14 -4.88 8.44 -6.71
C CYS A 14 -3.63 8.01 -7.47
N PRO A 15 -3.07 8.87 -8.35
CA PRO A 15 -1.87 8.54 -9.10
C PRO A 15 -0.71 8.15 -8.19
N ALA A 16 0.07 7.14 -8.61
CA ALA A 16 1.23 6.63 -7.86
C ALA A 16 2.20 7.73 -7.41
N ALA A 17 2.34 8.81 -8.17
CA ALA A 17 3.17 9.96 -7.80
C ALA A 17 2.81 10.59 -6.44
N ASN A 18 1.56 10.47 -5.99
CA ASN A 18 1.10 11.01 -4.72
C ASN A 18 1.68 10.28 -3.51
N VAL A 19 2.06 9.00 -3.65
CA VAL A 19 2.72 8.24 -2.57
C VAL A 19 4.02 8.92 -2.16
N HIS A 20 4.79 9.45 -3.12
CA HIS A 20 6.02 10.17 -2.83
C HIS A 20 5.81 11.47 -2.06
N LEU A 21 4.65 12.12 -2.20
CA LEU A 21 4.29 13.28 -1.39
C LEU A 21 4.01 12.87 0.05
N LEU A 22 3.32 11.74 0.24
CA LEU A 22 2.97 11.22 1.56
C LEU A 22 4.21 10.73 2.34
N GLN A 23 5.19 10.12 1.66
CA GLN A 23 6.45 9.69 2.27
C GLN A 23 7.22 10.84 2.97
N ARG A 24 7.03 12.10 2.54
CA ARG A 24 7.65 13.27 3.19
C ARG A 24 7.14 13.48 4.62
N PHE A 25 5.92 13.04 4.90
CA PHE A 25 5.27 13.16 6.21
C PHE A 25 5.29 11.84 7.00
N LEU A 26 5.62 10.73 6.34
CA LEU A 26 5.76 9.40 6.93
C LEU A 26 7.17 8.83 6.62
N PRO A 27 8.25 9.41 7.18
CA PRO A 27 9.62 9.09 6.78
C PRO A 27 10.07 7.65 7.11
N GLY A 28 9.32 6.93 7.95
CA GLY A 28 9.58 5.52 8.27
C GLY A 28 8.56 4.56 7.68
N ALA A 29 7.73 5.00 6.72
CA ALA A 29 6.76 4.12 6.08
C ALA A 29 7.40 3.34 4.93
N ASP A 30 7.20 2.02 4.95
CA ASP A 30 7.56 1.14 3.85
C ASP A 30 6.51 1.26 2.74
N VAL A 31 6.94 1.39 1.49
CA VAL A 31 6.02 1.42 0.34
C VAL A 31 5.99 0.06 -0.32
N HIS A 32 4.80 -0.52 -0.40
CA HIS A 32 4.52 -1.75 -1.11
C HIS A 32 3.72 -1.43 -2.36
N TRP A 33 4.40 -1.42 -3.50
CA TRP A 33 3.76 -1.29 -4.80
C TRP A 33 3.10 -2.59 -5.20
N VAL A 34 1.85 -2.52 -5.64
CA VAL A 34 1.08 -3.68 -6.14
C VAL A 34 0.99 -3.56 -7.67
N PRO A 35 1.82 -4.29 -8.43
CA PRO A 35 1.80 -4.25 -9.89
C PRO A 35 0.44 -4.72 -10.41
N GLY A 36 -0.20 -3.92 -11.28
CA GLY A 36 -1.52 -4.26 -11.80
C GLY A 36 -2.69 -3.90 -10.86
N GLY A 37 -2.42 -3.65 -9.57
CA GLY A 37 -3.44 -3.30 -8.60
C GLY A 37 -4.08 -1.94 -8.89
N THR A 38 -5.37 -1.84 -8.65
CA THR A 38 -6.16 -0.60 -8.83
C THR A 38 -6.32 0.18 -7.51
N HIS A 39 -7.24 1.14 -7.47
CA HIS A 39 -7.54 1.95 -6.28
C HIS A 39 -8.29 1.18 -5.18
N THR A 40 -9.09 0.18 -5.55
CA THR A 40 -10.15 -0.33 -4.66
C THR A 40 -9.70 -1.55 -3.87
N PRO A 41 -10.07 -1.69 -2.58
CA PRO A 41 -9.79 -2.91 -1.81
C PRO A 41 -10.47 -4.18 -2.33
N SER A 42 -11.52 -4.04 -3.15
CA SER A 42 -12.20 -5.17 -3.81
C SER A 42 -11.42 -5.74 -5.00
N ASP A 43 -10.38 -5.05 -5.46
CA ASP A 43 -9.44 -5.58 -6.44
C ASP A 43 -8.71 -6.80 -5.84
N PRO A 44 -8.68 -7.96 -6.51
CA PRO A 44 -8.07 -9.16 -5.96
C PRO A 44 -6.59 -9.01 -5.59
N LEU A 45 -5.82 -8.21 -6.35
CA LEU A 45 -4.39 -7.99 -6.10
C LEU A 45 -4.20 -7.10 -4.88
N ILE A 46 -5.00 -6.03 -4.76
CA ILE A 46 -4.98 -5.15 -3.59
C ILE A 46 -5.42 -5.89 -2.34
N LEU A 47 -6.50 -6.68 -2.42
CA LEU A 47 -7.00 -7.48 -1.31
C LEU A 47 -5.93 -8.44 -0.81
N ALA A 48 -5.31 -9.21 -1.72
CA ALA A 48 -4.26 -10.15 -1.36
C ALA A 48 -3.07 -9.46 -0.67
N ALA A 49 -2.62 -8.33 -1.21
CA ALA A 49 -1.51 -7.58 -0.65
C ALA A 49 -1.84 -6.96 0.73
N LEU A 50 -3.08 -6.49 0.91
CA LEU A 50 -3.59 -5.99 2.18
C LEU A 50 -3.65 -7.12 3.22
N THR A 51 -4.25 -8.26 2.88
CA THR A 51 -4.34 -9.43 3.78
C THR A 51 -2.96 -9.92 4.20
N GLN A 52 -2.00 -10.02 3.27
CA GLN A 52 -0.63 -10.40 3.57
C GLN A 52 0.04 -9.41 4.54
N THR A 53 -0.14 -8.11 4.30
CA THR A 53 0.43 -7.05 5.15
C THR A 53 -0.16 -7.09 6.55
N MET A 54 -1.46 -7.33 6.68
CA MET A 54 -2.12 -7.48 7.98
C MET A 54 -1.57 -8.70 8.74
N ALA A 55 -1.40 -9.85 8.08
CA ALA A 55 -0.81 -11.03 8.71
C ALA A 55 0.60 -10.76 9.24
N GLN A 56 1.45 -10.09 8.45
CA GLN A 56 2.80 -9.71 8.87
C GLN A 56 2.83 -8.76 10.07
N LEU A 57 1.87 -7.83 10.15
CA LEU A 57 1.76 -6.92 11.29
C LEU A 57 1.29 -7.65 12.55
N SER A 58 0.36 -8.60 12.42
CA SER A 58 -0.10 -9.44 13.52
C SER A 58 1.01 -10.33 14.07
N ASP A 59 1.85 -10.91 13.21
CA ASP A 59 2.98 -11.76 13.61
C ASP A 59 4.14 -10.97 14.27
N ALA A 60 4.23 -9.67 14.01
CA ALA A 60 5.26 -8.79 14.56
C ALA A 60 4.86 -8.11 15.89
N SER A 61 3.67 -8.41 16.42
CA SER A 61 3.09 -7.81 17.64
C SER A 61 3.27 -8.66 18.89
#